data_AF-A0A1I6G8V1-F1
#
_entry.id   AF-A0A1I6G8V1-F1
#
_cell.length_a   1.000
_cell.length_b   1.000
_cell.length_c   1.000
_cell.angle_alpha   90.00
_cell.angle_beta   90.00
_cell.angle_gamma   90.00
#
_symmetry.space_group_name_H-M   'P 1'
#
loop_
_entity.id
_entity.type
_entity.pdbx_description
1 polymer ?
#
loop_
_entity_poly.entity_id
_entity_poly.type
_entity_poly.pdbx_seq_one_letter_code
_entity_poly.pdbx_strand_id
1 'polypeptide(L)'
;MAGCSDLSPSCDAALAKREIRQFVMTQLPGHVEFKSMGITTLRTNFATGEVLCSAKVTLQDAYLNNEVSRAVGYTVKYDKQHQFKITVF
;
A
#
# COMPACT_ATOMS: atom_id res chain seq x y z
N MET A 1 -23.11 19.14 12.96
CA MET A 1 -22.43 19.24 11.65
C MET A 1 -20.96 19.55 11.90
N ALA A 2 -20.08 19.05 11.04
CA ALA A 2 -18.63 18.87 11.19
C ALA A 2 -18.23 17.57 11.90
N GLY A 3 -18.47 16.45 11.20
CA GLY A 3 -17.83 15.18 11.52
C GLY A 3 -16.34 15.30 11.26
N CYS A 4 -15.54 14.97 12.27
CA CYS A 4 -14.10 14.80 12.18
C CYS A 4 -13.75 13.92 10.97
N SER A 5 -13.44 14.56 9.84
CA SER A 5 -12.51 14.00 8.87
C SER A 5 -11.12 14.14 9.48
N ASP A 6 -10.90 13.45 10.60
CA ASP A 6 -9.58 13.29 11.21
C ASP A 6 -8.79 12.45 10.21
N LEU A 7 -8.14 13.14 9.27
CA LEU A 7 -7.11 12.65 8.36
C LEU A 7 -5.94 12.16 9.21
N SER A 8 -6.17 11.03 9.88
CA SER A 8 -5.16 10.29 10.60
C SER A 8 -4.19 9.76 9.55
N PRO A 9 -2.88 9.96 9.72
CA PRO A 9 -1.90 9.46 8.78
C PRO A 9 -2.06 7.94 8.66
N SER A 10 -2.57 7.48 7.51
CA SER A 10 -3.04 6.11 7.32
C SER A 10 -2.38 5.46 6.11
N CYS A 11 -1.95 4.22 6.29
CA CYS A 11 -1.39 3.45 5.18
C CYS A 11 -2.43 3.17 4.09
N ASP A 12 -3.72 3.18 4.43
CA ASP A 12 -4.82 2.93 3.50
C ASP A 12 -5.25 4.19 2.72
N ALA A 13 -4.28 4.84 2.07
CA ALA A 13 -4.58 5.90 1.12
C ALA A 13 -4.76 5.32 -0.29
N ALA A 14 -5.80 5.76 -1.02
CA ALA A 14 -6.10 5.26 -2.36
C ALA A 14 -4.92 5.40 -3.34
N LEU A 15 -4.12 6.46 -3.19
CA LEU A 15 -2.90 6.66 -3.98
C LEU A 15 -1.84 5.61 -3.66
N ALA A 16 -1.67 5.21 -2.40
CA ALA A 16 -0.69 4.18 -2.01
C ALA A 16 -1.06 2.82 -2.61
N LYS A 17 -2.35 2.46 -2.56
CA LYS A 17 -2.86 1.24 -3.21
C LYS A 17 -2.54 1.21 -4.71
N ARG A 18 -2.68 2.35 -5.40
CA ARG A 18 -2.41 2.47 -6.84
C ARG A 18 -0.93 2.28 -7.14
N GLU A 19 -0.05 2.98 -6.42
CA GLU A 19 1.42 2.89 -6.60
C GLU A 19 1.92 1.47 -6.34
N ILE A 20 1.46 0.83 -5.25
CA ILE A 20 1.82 -0.56 -4.92
C ILE A 20 1.34 -1.52 -6.02
N ARG A 21 0.10 -1.36 -6.49
CA ARG A 21 -0.42 -2.20 -7.57
C ARG A 21 0.41 -2.03 -8.84
N GLN A 22 0.75 -0.80 -9.23
CA GLN A 22 1.57 -0.57 -10.42
C GLN A 22 2.97 -1.17 -10.26
N PHE A 23 3.63 -0.94 -9.13
CA PHE A 23 4.95 -1.51 -8.83
C PHE A 23 4.93 -3.04 -8.91
N VAL A 24 3.93 -3.68 -8.29
CA VAL A 24 3.78 -5.13 -8.33
C VAL A 24 3.51 -5.61 -9.76
N MET A 25 2.53 -5.05 -10.46
CA MET A 25 2.16 -5.50 -11.82
C MET A 25 3.31 -5.37 -12.82
N THR A 26 4.19 -4.37 -12.69
CA THR A 26 5.38 -4.25 -13.56
C THR A 26 6.40 -5.37 -13.37
N GLN A 27 6.38 -6.07 -12.24
CA GLN A 27 7.28 -7.17 -11.92
C GLN A 27 6.63 -8.54 -12.12
N LEU A 28 5.34 -8.58 -12.45
CA LEU A 28 4.60 -9.82 -12.59
C LEU A 28 4.65 -10.34 -14.02
N PRO A 29 4.85 -11.66 -14.20
CA PRO A 29 4.58 -12.30 -15.48
C PRO A 29 3.10 -12.13 -15.86
N GLY A 30 2.80 -12.04 -17.16
CA GLY A 30 1.43 -11.80 -17.65
C GLY A 30 0.38 -12.87 -17.31
N HIS A 31 0.79 -14.02 -16.78
CA HIS A 31 -0.10 -15.09 -16.32
C HIS A 31 -0.45 -15.02 -14.83
N VAL A 32 0.14 -14.06 -14.11
CA VAL A 32 -0.12 -13.85 -12.68
C VAL A 32 -1.06 -12.68 -12.52
N GLU A 33 -2.20 -12.95 -11.89
CA GLU A 33 -3.24 -11.96 -11.64
C GLU A 33 -3.21 -11.47 -10.19
N PHE A 34 -3.57 -10.20 -10.01
CA PHE A 34 -3.74 -9.61 -8.69
C PHE A 34 -5.09 -10.02 -8.11
N LYS A 35 -5.10 -10.68 -6.94
CA LYS A 35 -6.33 -11.10 -6.27
C LYS A 35 -6.75 -10.11 -5.18
N SER A 36 -5.86 -9.84 -4.23
CA SER A 36 -6.17 -8.96 -3.09
C SER A 36 -4.93 -8.30 -2.51
N MET A 37 -5.16 -7.25 -1.71
CA MET A 37 -4.11 -6.56 -0.97
C MET A 37 -4.62 -6.20 0.42
N GLY A 38 -3.93 -6.71 1.43
CA GLY A 38 -4.09 -6.30 2.82
C GLY A 38 -3.03 -5.28 3.18
N ILE A 39 -3.41 -4.16 3.79
CA ILE A 39 -2.50 -3.12 4.25
C ILE A 39 -2.37 -3.19 5.76
N THR A 40 -1.16 -3.03 6.26
CA THR A 40 -0.85 -2.97 7.69
C THR A 40 0.09 -1.81 7.95
N THR A 41 -0.29 -0.96 8.91
CA THR A 41 0.59 0.09 9.42
C THR A 41 1.61 -0.52 10.36
N LEU A 42 2.89 -0.32 10.08
CA LEU A 42 3.99 -0.82 10.92
C LEU A 42 4.41 0.22 11.96
N ARG A 43 4.57 1.48 11.54
CA ARG A 43 5.04 2.56 12.40
C ARG A 43 4.56 3.92 11.89
N THR A 44 4.18 4.80 12.81
CA THR A 44 3.88 6.20 12.51
C THR A 44 4.87 7.09 13.26
N ASN A 45 5.55 7.97 12.53
CA ASN A 45 6.40 9.01 13.09
C ASN A 45 5.65 10.35 13.00
N PHE A 46 5.04 10.75 14.11
CA PHE A 46 4.28 12.00 14.21
C PHE A 46 5.16 13.26 14.14
N ALA A 47 6.44 13.16 14.50
CA ALA A 47 7.37 14.29 14.43
C ALA A 47 7.72 14.66 12.99
N THR A 48 7.77 13.67 12.08
CA THR A 48 8.13 13.86 10.66
C THR A 48 6.96 13.67 9.70
N GLY A 49 5.77 13.29 10.20
CA GLY A 49 4.62 12.93 9.36
C GLY A 49 4.84 11.70 8.49
N GLU A 50 5.75 10.80 8.87
CA GLU A 50 6.10 9.61 8.07
C GLU A 50 5.42 8.35 8.62
N VAL A 51 4.76 7.59 7.76
CA VAL A 51 4.12 6.32 8.11
C VAL A 51 4.79 5.21 7.32
N LEU A 52 5.36 4.25 8.04
CA LEU A 52 5.87 3.00 7.47
C LEU A 52 4.75 1.97 7.45
N CYS A 53 4.57 1.37 6.29
CA CYS A 53 3.48 0.48 5.96
C CYS A 53 3.99 -0.80 5.30
N SER A 54 3.23 -1.87 5.44
CA SER A 54 3.41 -3.11 4.71
C SER A 54 2.13 -3.45 3.98
N ALA A 55 2.24 -3.82 2.71
CA ALA A 55 1.15 -4.38 1.93
C ALA A 55 1.42 -5.86 1.67
N LYS A 56 0.55 -6.73 2.16
CA LYS A 56 0.49 -8.13 1.75
C LYS A 56 -0.35 -8.22 0.50
N VAL A 57 0.28 -8.52 -0.62
CA VAL A 57 -0.36 -8.70 -1.92
C VAL A 57 -0.52 -10.19 -2.20
N THR A 58 -1.75 -10.62 -2.42
CA THR A 58 -2.09 -11.98 -2.82
C THR A 58 -2.28 -12.00 -4.32
N LEU A 59 -1.54 -12.88 -4.97
CA LEU A 59 -1.50 -13.08 -6.41
C LEU A 59 -1.97 -14.49 -6.73
N GLN A 60 -2.59 -14.67 -7.90
CA GLN A 60 -3.03 -15.96 -8.39
C GLN A 60 -2.32 -16.25 -9.72
N ASP A 61 -1.64 -17.38 -9.78
CA ASP A 61 -1.09 -17.90 -11.02
C ASP A 61 -2.18 -18.64 -11.80
N ALA A 62 -2.52 -18.17 -13.00
CA ALA A 62 -3.58 -18.76 -13.82
C ALA A 62 -3.24 -20.17 -14.33
N TYR A 63 -1.96 -20.53 -14.43
CA TYR A 63 -1.53 -21.85 -14.93
C TYR A 63 -1.44 -22.88 -13.82
N LEU A 64 -0.92 -22.49 -12.66
CA LEU A 64 -0.71 -23.40 -11.53
C LEU A 64 -1.89 -23.42 -10.55
N ASN A 65 -2.86 -22.53 -10.73
CA ASN A 65 -3.96 -22.25 -9.79
C ASN A 65 -3.46 -22.09 -8.34
N ASN A 66 -2.24 -21.57 -8.20
CA ASN A 66 -1.57 -21.39 -6.92
C ASN A 66 -1.67 -19.94 -6.49
N GLU A 67 -1.93 -19.75 -5.19
CA GLU A 67 -1.90 -18.43 -4.58
C GLU A 67 -0.51 -18.14 -4.03
N VAL A 68 0.07 -17.04 -4.49
CA VAL A 68 1.37 -16.56 -4.01
C VAL A 68 1.14 -15.25 -3.27
N SER A 69 1.57 -15.19 -2.01
CA SER A 69 1.58 -13.94 -1.24
C SER A 69 2.95 -13.29 -1.31
N ARG A 70 3.00 -11.98 -1.58
CA ARG A 70 4.21 -11.15 -1.46
C ARG A 70 3.97 -10.00 -0.50
N ALA A 71 4.98 -9.68 0.30
CA ALA A 71 4.98 -8.48 1.12
C ALA A 71 5.71 -7.37 0.38
N VAL A 72 5.12 -6.18 0.36
CA VAL A 72 5.68 -4.96 -0.24
C VAL A 72 5.78 -3.91 0.86
N GLY A 73 6.98 -3.37 1.06
CA GLY A 73 7.18 -2.27 2.00
C GLY A 73 6.87 -0.94 1.32
N TYR A 74 6.27 -0.01 2.05
CA TYR A 74 6.17 1.36 1.55
C TYR A 74 6.10 2.37 2.69
N THR A 75 6.57 3.58 2.41
CA THR A 75 6.38 4.74 3.29
C THR A 75 5.43 5.73 2.66
N VAL A 76 4.59 6.33 3.51
CA VAL A 76 3.73 7.45 3.18
C VAL A 76 4.18 8.65 3.99
N LYS A 77 4.46 9.78 3.33
CA LYS A 77 4.74 11.05 3.99
C LYS A 77 3.56 11.99 3.86
N TYR A 78 3.20 12.58 5.00
CA TYR A 78 2.16 13.57 5.16
C TYR A 78 2.78 14.94 5.42
N ASP A 79 2.29 15.95 4.73
CA ASP A 79 2.51 17.35 5.08
C ASP A 79 1.23 17.86 5.74
N LYS A 80 1.28 17.97 7.07
CA LYS A 80 0.14 18.24 7.96
C LYS A 80 -0.96 17.18 7.86
N GLN A 81 -1.83 17.29 6.85
CA GLN A 81 -2.97 16.42 6.60
C GLN A 81 -3.02 15.88 5.16
N HIS A 82 -2.14 16.36 4.28
CA HIS A 82 -2.10 15.90 2.90
C HIS A 82 -1.00 14.88 2.71
N GLN A 83 -1.37 13.72 2.17
CA GLN A 83 -0.39 12.79 1.62
C GLN A 83 0.30 13.46 0.45
N PHE A 84 1.62 13.66 0.53
CA PHE A 84 2.36 14.32 -0.53
C PHE A 84 3.41 13.43 -1.19
N LYS A 85 3.82 12.33 -0.52
CA LYS A 85 4.82 11.42 -1.09
C LYS A 85 4.59 9.97 -0.65
N ILE A 86 4.78 9.06 -1.60
CA ILE A 86 4.74 7.61 -1.41
C ILE A 86 6.06 7.07 -1.92
N THR A 87 6.65 6.12 -1.21
CA THR A 87 7.88 5.45 -1.64
C THR A 87 7.70 3.97 -1.38
N VAL A 88 7.71 3.18 -2.44
CA VAL A 88 7.54 1.72 -2.42
C VAL A 88 8.91 1.07 -2.55
N PHE A 89 9.17 0.00 -1.80
CA PHE A 89 10.44 -0.76 -1.79
C PHE A 89 10.18 -2.26 -1.77
#